data_AF-A0A9X3H0Y0-F1
#
_entry.id   AF-A0A9X3H0Y0-F1
#
_cell.length_a   1.000
_cell.length_b   1.000
_cell.length_c   1.000
_cell.angle_alpha   90.00
_cell.angle_beta   90.00
_cell.angle_gamma   90.00
#
_symmetry.space_group_name_H-M   'P 1'
#
loop_
_entity.id
_entity.type
_entity.pdbx_description
1 polymer ?
#
loop_
_entity_poly.entity_id
_entity_poly.type
_entity_poly.pdbx_seq_one_letter_code
_entity_poly.pdbx_strand_id
1 'polypeptide(L)'
;MSSLARIEATAATALAVDDAQRDYIPMILQAMAEKDTGQRKLALKTGISKTRLALILHHDPAKRAAMTLVEFQTVLHALDINIIQAIIRVEAFRDQELLHDARYATLIAMLSEMFRGLPSMLVAALEEIEGMDGSEVRREWAGPLQAAVVQRLVKEVSSVLVRRADLPPPSGPIGVLVD
;
A
#
# COMPACT_ATOMS: atom_id res chain seq x y z
N MET A 1 -29.05 0.07 -3.34
CA MET A 1 -28.08 1.03 -2.74
C MET A 1 -27.00 1.34 -3.78
N SER A 2 -26.71 2.62 -4.03
CA SER A 2 -25.69 3.05 -5.00
C SER A 2 -24.28 2.60 -4.58
N SER A 3 -23.39 2.36 -5.54
CA SER A 3 -21.98 2.01 -5.32
C SER A 3 -21.27 3.05 -4.43
N LEU A 4 -21.63 4.33 -4.58
CA LEU A 4 -21.13 5.44 -3.76
C LEU A 4 -21.48 5.29 -2.27
N ALA A 5 -22.73 4.91 -1.96
CA ALA A 5 -23.16 4.73 -0.57
C ALA A 5 -22.42 3.57 0.13
N ARG A 6 -21.99 2.55 -0.63
CA ARG A 6 -21.14 1.47 -0.10
C ARG A 6 -19.71 1.95 0.14
N ILE A 7 -19.16 2.78 -0.74
CA ILE A 7 -17.80 3.35 -0.59
C ILE A 7 -17.75 4.27 0.63
N GLU A 8 -18.74 5.14 0.81
CA GLU A 8 -18.83 6.07 1.95
C GLU A 8 -18.98 5.33 3.27
N ALA A 9 -19.83 4.28 3.32
CA ALA A 9 -19.94 3.43 4.50
C ALA A 9 -18.63 2.67 4.81
N THR A 10 -17.90 2.24 3.78
CA THR A 10 -16.60 1.57 3.94
C THR A 10 -15.53 2.55 4.43
N ALA A 11 -15.50 3.78 3.91
CA ALA A 11 -14.57 4.84 4.34
C ALA A 11 -14.83 5.26 5.80
N ALA A 12 -16.10 5.43 6.17
CA ALA A 12 -16.49 5.71 7.56
C ALA A 12 -16.09 4.58 8.51
N THR A 13 -16.23 3.31 8.08
CA THR A 13 -15.79 2.14 8.85
C THR A 13 -14.27 2.07 8.95
N ALA A 14 -13.53 2.43 7.90
CA ALA A 14 -12.06 2.45 7.88
C ALA A 14 -11.47 3.54 8.79
N LEU A 15 -12.13 4.70 8.89
CA LEU A 15 -11.73 5.80 9.78
C LEU A 15 -12.12 5.56 11.25
N ALA A 16 -13.10 4.70 11.51
CA ALA A 16 -13.53 4.28 12.84
C ALA A 16 -12.76 3.07 13.37
N VAL A 17 -11.75 2.59 12.64
CA VAL A 17 -10.89 1.49 13.07
C VAL A 17 -10.03 1.96 14.25
N ASP A 18 -10.43 1.48 15.42
CA ASP A 18 -9.78 1.58 16.72
C ASP A 18 -8.24 1.43 16.66
N ASP A 19 -7.55 2.15 17.55
CA ASP A 19 -6.09 2.30 17.71
C ASP A 19 -5.40 1.00 18.20
N ALA A 20 -5.99 -0.15 17.89
CA ALA A 20 -5.50 -1.46 18.21
C ALA A 20 -4.19 -1.69 17.46
N GLN A 21 -3.09 -1.71 18.21
CA GLN A 21 -1.73 -1.91 17.72
C GLN A 21 -1.68 -3.10 16.74
N ARG A 22 -1.56 -2.76 15.45
CA ARG A 22 -1.54 -3.76 14.40
C ARG A 22 -0.26 -4.57 14.43
N ASP A 23 -0.39 -5.89 14.28
CA ASP A 23 0.75 -6.79 14.22
C ASP A 23 1.27 -6.91 12.78
N TYR A 24 2.45 -6.35 12.53
CA TYR A 24 3.13 -6.40 11.22
C TYR A 24 3.94 -7.68 11.02
N ILE A 25 4.19 -8.46 12.08
CA ILE A 25 5.10 -9.62 12.03
C ILE A 25 4.58 -10.74 11.10
N PRO A 26 3.29 -11.10 11.09
CA PRO A 26 2.77 -12.08 10.13
C PRO A 26 3.04 -11.69 8.67
N MET A 27 2.86 -10.41 8.32
CA MET A 27 3.14 -9.89 6.98
C MET A 27 4.63 -10.00 6.64
N ILE A 28 5.52 -9.69 7.59
CA ILE A 28 6.98 -9.84 7.41
C ILE A 28 7.36 -11.30 7.20
N LEU A 29 6.88 -12.21 8.05
CA LEU A 29 7.18 -13.65 7.97
C LEU A 29 6.71 -14.25 6.65
N GLN A 30 5.55 -13.81 6.16
CA GLN A 30 5.04 -14.22 4.87
C GLN A 30 5.88 -13.69 3.71
N ALA A 31 6.25 -12.41 3.73
CA ALA A 31 7.15 -11.84 2.72
C ALA A 31 8.53 -12.53 2.71
N MET A 32 9.02 -12.96 3.87
CA MET A 32 10.22 -13.78 3.97
C MET A 32 10.05 -15.14 3.27
N ALA A 33 8.90 -15.79 3.42
CA ALA A 33 8.60 -17.07 2.75
C ALA A 33 8.50 -16.90 1.23
N GLU A 34 7.78 -15.88 0.75
CA GLU A 34 7.61 -15.59 -0.68
C GLU A 34 8.94 -15.28 -1.39
N LYS A 35 9.86 -14.60 -0.69
CA LYS A 35 11.17 -14.19 -1.23
C LYS A 35 12.29 -15.18 -0.94
N ASP A 36 11.97 -16.39 -0.45
CA ASP A 36 12.93 -17.40 0.00
C ASP A 36 14.06 -16.76 0.84
N THR A 37 13.65 -16.00 1.86
CA THR A 37 14.52 -15.20 2.73
C THR A 37 14.38 -15.67 4.16
N GLY A 38 15.03 -16.79 4.49
CA GLY A 38 15.17 -17.25 5.87
C GLY A 38 16.01 -16.31 6.74
N GLN A 39 15.94 -16.47 8.06
CA GLN A 39 16.59 -15.58 9.04
C GLN A 39 18.10 -15.37 8.80
N ARG A 40 18.82 -16.39 8.30
CA ARG A 40 20.25 -16.27 7.99
C ARG A 40 20.51 -15.27 6.86
N LYS A 41 19.71 -15.34 5.79
CA LYS A 41 19.80 -14.43 4.64
C LYS A 41 19.35 -13.03 5.03
N LEU A 42 18.31 -12.92 5.85
CA LEU A 42 17.84 -11.63 6.38
C LEU A 42 18.90 -10.97 7.27
N ALA A 43 19.58 -11.73 8.12
CA ALA A 43 20.68 -11.21 8.95
C ALA A 43 21.79 -10.57 8.11
N LEU A 44 22.18 -11.24 7.01
CA LEU A 44 23.17 -10.71 6.08
C LEU A 44 22.71 -9.44 5.37
N LYS A 45 21.43 -9.36 4.99
CA LYS A 45 20.86 -8.17 4.31
C LYS A 45 20.69 -6.97 5.24
N THR A 46 20.37 -7.21 6.51
CA THR A 46 19.97 -6.17 7.47
C THR A 46 21.11 -5.73 8.40
N GLY A 47 22.14 -6.56 8.55
CA GLY A 47 23.16 -6.39 9.60
C GLY A 47 22.65 -6.70 11.01
N ILE A 48 21.38 -7.06 11.17
CA ILE A 48 20.78 -7.46 12.45
C ILE A 48 21.18 -8.91 12.73
N SER A 49 21.65 -9.19 13.94
CA SER A 49 22.09 -10.54 14.29
C SER A 49 20.95 -11.56 14.16
N LYS A 50 21.27 -12.80 13.77
CA LYS A 50 20.28 -13.89 13.65
C LYS A 50 19.50 -14.07 14.97
N THR A 51 20.18 -14.01 16.11
CA THR A 51 19.55 -14.12 17.43
C THR A 51 18.55 -12.99 17.67
N ARG A 52 18.91 -11.75 17.31
CA ARG A 52 18.00 -10.60 17.45
C ARG A 52 16.79 -10.74 16.51
N LEU A 53 17.00 -11.13 15.26
CA LEU A 53 15.93 -11.41 14.30
C LEU A 53 14.98 -12.50 14.80
N ALA A 54 15.50 -13.57 15.40
CA ALA A 54 14.68 -14.65 15.96
C ALA A 54 13.78 -14.18 17.09
N LEU A 55 14.24 -13.22 17.91
CA LEU A 55 13.48 -12.66 19.03
C LEU A 55 12.41 -11.67 18.55
N ILE A 56 12.73 -10.77 17.61
CA ILE A 56 11.79 -9.73 17.15
C ILE A 56 10.80 -10.23 16.09
N LEU A 57 11.14 -11.29 15.35
CA LEU A 57 10.29 -11.92 14.34
C LEU A 57 9.75 -13.28 14.81
N HIS A 58 9.70 -13.52 16.13
CA HIS A 58 9.19 -14.78 16.65
C HIS A 58 7.72 -14.98 16.25
N HIS A 59 7.30 -16.18 15.84
CA HIS A 59 5.92 -16.40 15.39
C HIS A 59 4.89 -16.15 16.51
N ASP A 60 5.17 -16.66 17.71
CA ASP A 60 4.37 -16.46 18.92
C ASP A 60 4.56 -15.04 19.50
N PRO A 61 3.51 -14.19 19.53
CA PRO A 61 3.58 -12.83 20.06
C PRO A 61 4.08 -12.75 21.50
N ALA A 62 3.75 -13.72 22.36
CA ALA A 62 4.13 -13.70 23.77
C ALA A 62 5.63 -13.89 24.00
N LYS A 63 6.35 -14.41 23.00
CA LYS A 63 7.80 -14.64 23.01
C LYS A 63 8.58 -13.59 22.23
N ARG A 64 7.89 -12.60 21.64
CA ARG A 64 8.55 -11.56 20.85
C ARG A 64 9.19 -10.53 21.75
N ALA A 65 10.43 -10.18 21.41
CA ALA A 65 11.05 -8.97 21.96
C ALA A 65 10.51 -7.74 21.22
N ALA A 66 10.49 -6.59 21.91
CA ALA A 66 10.15 -5.31 21.29
C ALA A 66 11.13 -5.00 20.13
N MET A 67 10.58 -4.55 19.00
CA MET A 67 11.31 -4.13 17.82
C MET A 67 11.39 -2.60 17.78
N THR A 68 12.58 -2.06 17.49
CA THR A 68 12.75 -0.63 17.28
C THR A 68 12.25 -0.21 15.89
N LEU A 69 11.92 1.08 15.71
CA LEU A 69 11.51 1.60 14.40
C LEU A 69 12.59 1.41 13.34
N VAL A 70 13.87 1.58 13.72
CA VAL A 70 15.01 1.37 12.81
C VAL A 70 15.07 -0.10 12.38
N GLU A 71 14.99 -1.06 13.31
CA GLU A 71 14.96 -2.49 12.96
C GLU A 71 13.79 -2.83 12.04
N PHE A 72 12.61 -2.27 12.31
CA PHE A 72 11.42 -2.45 11.48
C PHE A 72 11.65 -1.96 10.06
N GLN A 73 12.10 -0.71 9.89
CA GLN A 73 12.38 -0.14 8.57
C GLN A 73 13.49 -0.90 7.83
N THR A 74 14.54 -1.32 8.53
CA THR A 74 15.62 -2.12 7.93
C THR A 74 15.12 -3.48 7.44
N VAL A 75 14.28 -4.16 8.22
CA VAL A 75 13.67 -5.45 7.81
C VAL A 75 12.77 -5.26 6.59
N LEU A 76 11.90 -4.24 6.60
CA LEU A 76 11.02 -3.95 5.46
C LEU A 76 11.84 -3.66 4.18
N HIS A 77 12.86 -2.81 4.29
CA HIS A 77 13.71 -2.47 3.16
C HIS A 77 14.47 -3.69 2.60
N ALA A 78 14.99 -4.56 3.46
CA ALA A 78 15.67 -5.80 3.03
C ALA A 78 14.74 -6.79 2.31
N LEU A 79 13.42 -6.65 2.52
CA LEU A 79 12.36 -7.37 1.85
C LEU A 79 11.75 -6.59 0.69
N ASP A 80 12.34 -5.47 0.25
CA ASP A 80 11.82 -4.57 -0.78
C ASP A 80 10.37 -4.12 -0.55
N ILE A 81 10.00 -3.95 0.73
CA ILE A 81 8.70 -3.46 1.15
C ILE A 81 8.89 -2.03 1.64
N ASN A 82 8.12 -1.10 1.08
CA ASN A 82 8.11 0.26 1.60
C ASN A 82 7.14 0.37 2.79
N ILE A 83 7.38 1.32 3.71
CA ILE A 83 6.58 1.45 4.93
C ILE A 83 5.09 1.73 4.65
N ILE A 84 4.78 2.48 3.60
CA ILE A 84 3.40 2.78 3.18
C ILE A 84 2.72 1.49 2.66
N GLN A 85 3.44 0.64 1.91
CA GLN A 85 2.95 -0.68 1.48
C GLN A 85 2.64 -1.56 2.69
N ALA A 86 3.51 -1.54 3.71
CA ALA A 86 3.30 -2.30 4.94
C ALA A 86 2.04 -1.82 5.68
N ILE A 87 1.87 -0.50 5.82
CA ILE A 87 0.68 0.11 6.43
C ILE A 87 -0.59 -0.25 5.65
N ILE A 88 -0.59 -0.04 4.32
CA ILE A 88 -1.75 -0.34 3.48
C ILE A 88 -2.12 -1.82 3.57
N ARG A 89 -1.13 -2.74 3.54
CA ARG A 89 -1.38 -4.17 3.69
C ARG A 89 -2.11 -4.45 5.02
N VAL A 90 -1.54 -3.98 6.11
CA VAL A 90 -2.03 -4.31 7.45
C VAL A 90 -3.35 -3.60 7.79
N GLU A 91 -3.59 -2.40 7.27
CA GLU A 91 -4.83 -1.65 7.52
C GLU A 91 -5.97 -2.00 6.56
N ALA A 92 -5.68 -2.21 5.27
CA ALA A 92 -6.73 -2.45 4.27
C ALA A 92 -7.24 -3.90 4.27
N PHE A 93 -6.44 -4.84 4.76
CA PHE A 93 -6.76 -6.27 4.70
C PHE A 93 -6.63 -6.89 6.10
N ARG A 94 -7.76 -6.95 6.82
CA ARG A 94 -7.84 -7.74 8.06
C ARG A 94 -7.77 -9.25 7.78
N ASP A 95 -8.21 -9.66 6.59
CA ASP A 95 -8.18 -11.04 6.17
C ASP A 95 -6.89 -11.33 5.40
N GLN A 96 -6.07 -12.23 5.93
CA GLN A 96 -4.74 -12.52 5.37
C GLN A 96 -4.84 -13.17 4.00
N GLU A 97 -5.94 -13.84 3.66
CA GLU A 97 -6.11 -14.45 2.33
C GLU A 97 -6.24 -13.39 1.22
N LEU A 98 -6.79 -12.20 1.53
CA LEU A 98 -6.93 -11.10 0.57
C LEU A 98 -5.62 -10.33 0.35
N LEU A 99 -4.62 -10.47 1.23
CA LEU A 99 -3.32 -9.81 1.08
C LEU A 99 -2.53 -10.30 -0.14
N HIS A 100 -2.82 -11.49 -0.64
CA HIS A 100 -1.98 -12.22 -1.59
C HIS A 100 -2.63 -12.45 -2.97
N ASP A 101 -3.84 -11.94 -3.20
CA ASP A 101 -4.37 -11.88 -4.57
C ASP A 101 -3.47 -10.96 -5.39
N ALA A 102 -2.92 -11.46 -6.50
CA ALA A 102 -2.05 -10.71 -7.39
C ALA A 102 -2.68 -9.37 -7.84
N ARG A 103 -4.01 -9.30 -7.90
CA ARG A 103 -4.77 -8.07 -8.19
C ARG A 103 -4.57 -7.00 -7.11
N TYR A 104 -4.54 -7.38 -5.85
CA TYR A 104 -4.32 -6.45 -4.73
C TYR A 104 -2.85 -6.05 -4.62
N ALA A 105 -1.90 -6.93 -4.95
CA ALA A 105 -0.47 -6.59 -4.93
C ALA A 105 -0.14 -5.39 -5.84
N THR A 106 -0.64 -5.38 -7.08
CA THR A 106 -0.47 -4.24 -8.01
C THR A 106 -1.19 -2.99 -7.53
N LEU A 107 -2.41 -3.13 -6.99
CA LEU A 107 -3.17 -2.01 -6.43
C LEU A 107 -2.42 -1.36 -5.25
N ILE A 108 -1.89 -2.16 -4.32
CA ILE A 108 -1.13 -1.69 -3.16
C ILE A 108 0.14 -0.99 -3.60
N ALA A 109 0.87 -1.53 -4.58
CA ALA A 109 2.05 -0.89 -5.14
C ALA A 109 1.69 0.48 -5.75
N MET A 110 0.64 0.53 -6.59
CA MET A 110 0.15 1.77 -7.20
C MET A 110 -0.25 2.81 -6.14
N LEU A 111 -1.02 2.41 -5.13
CA LEU A 111 -1.43 3.31 -4.03
C LEU A 111 -0.21 3.84 -3.27
N SER A 112 0.78 2.99 -3.01
CA SER A 112 1.97 3.40 -2.28
C SER A 112 2.82 4.41 -3.04
N GLU A 113 2.89 4.28 -4.37
CA GLU A 113 3.57 5.28 -5.21
C GLU A 113 2.78 6.59 -5.27
N MET A 114 1.44 6.51 -5.40
CA MET A 114 0.58 7.69 -5.33
C MET A 114 0.78 8.46 -4.01
N PHE A 115 0.80 7.76 -2.87
CA PHE A 115 0.98 8.38 -1.55
C PHE A 115 2.40 8.89 -1.27
N ARG A 116 3.42 8.51 -2.06
CA ARG A 116 4.79 9.03 -1.85
C ARG A 116 4.91 10.51 -2.22
N GLY A 117 4.24 10.94 -3.30
CA GLY A 117 4.30 12.32 -3.79
C GLY A 117 3.10 13.18 -3.40
N LEU A 118 1.95 12.56 -3.10
CA LEU A 118 0.72 13.29 -2.82
C LEU A 118 0.81 14.24 -1.61
N PRO A 119 1.40 13.87 -0.45
CA PRO A 119 1.46 14.77 0.70
C PRO A 119 2.21 16.07 0.42
N SER A 120 3.37 16.00 -0.25
CA SER A 120 4.15 17.21 -0.58
C SER A 120 3.44 18.08 -1.62
N MET A 121 2.80 17.46 -2.61
CA MET A 121 1.99 18.18 -3.60
C MET A 121 0.81 18.91 -2.95
N LEU A 122 0.15 18.28 -1.97
CA LEU A 122 -0.96 18.91 -1.24
C LEU A 122 -0.47 20.07 -0.38
N VAL A 123 0.67 19.94 0.30
CA VAL A 123 1.27 21.05 1.06
C VAL A 123 1.60 22.22 0.14
N ALA A 124 2.27 21.96 -0.99
CA ALA A 124 2.58 23.01 -1.97
C ALA A 124 1.32 23.69 -2.53
N ALA A 125 0.28 22.91 -2.83
CA ALA A 125 -0.98 23.48 -3.32
C ALA A 125 -1.71 24.34 -2.27
N LEU A 126 -1.54 24.05 -0.97
CA LEU A 126 -2.09 24.89 0.11
C LEU A 126 -1.31 26.20 0.25
N GLU A 127 0.01 26.18 0.04
CA GLU A 127 0.86 27.39 0.06
C GLU A 127 0.51 28.37 -1.07
N GLU A 128 -0.05 27.89 -2.19
CA GLU A 128 -0.48 28.72 -3.32
C GLU A 128 -1.85 29.41 -3.10
N ILE A 129 -2.61 29.03 -2.08
CA ILE A 129 -3.93 29.61 -1.80
C ILE A 129 -3.72 30.92 -1.03
N GLU A 130 -3.92 32.05 -1.71
CA GLU A 130 -3.86 33.37 -1.08
C GLU A 130 -4.78 33.45 0.15
N GLY A 131 -4.18 33.80 1.30
CA GLY A 131 -4.91 33.98 2.56
C GLY A 131 -5.06 32.73 3.42
N MET A 132 -4.42 31.61 3.06
CA MET A 132 -4.42 30.39 3.87
C MET A 132 -3.08 30.27 4.63
N ASP A 133 -3.09 30.40 5.95
CA ASP A 133 -1.88 30.26 6.79
C ASP A 133 -1.73 28.84 7.38
N GLY A 134 -2.67 27.94 7.06
CA GLY A 134 -2.69 26.55 7.50
C GLY A 134 -3.48 26.36 8.80
N SER A 135 -3.87 27.42 9.49
CA SER A 135 -4.70 27.36 10.69
C SER A 135 -6.16 26.97 10.39
N GLU A 136 -6.57 26.98 9.12
CA GLU A 136 -7.90 26.60 8.66
C GLU A 136 -8.03 25.12 8.35
N VAL A 137 -6.91 24.38 8.26
CA VAL A 137 -6.95 22.94 7.98
C VAL A 137 -7.60 22.22 9.17
N ARG A 138 -8.67 21.47 8.90
CA ARG A 138 -9.44 20.72 9.92
C ARG A 138 -9.39 19.22 9.64
N ARG A 139 -9.32 18.41 10.70
CA ARG A 139 -9.35 16.93 10.59
C ARG A 139 -10.60 16.42 9.88
N GLU A 140 -11.71 17.12 10.01
CA GLU A 140 -12.99 16.81 9.36
C GLU A 140 -12.94 16.84 7.82
N TRP A 141 -11.93 17.50 7.23
CA TRP A 141 -11.73 17.51 5.76
C TRP A 141 -11.25 16.15 5.22
N ALA A 142 -10.75 15.26 6.08
CA ALA A 142 -10.23 13.96 5.68
C ALA A 142 -11.28 13.12 4.93
N GLY A 143 -12.54 13.10 5.40
CA GLY A 143 -13.62 12.35 4.76
C GLY A 143 -13.95 12.84 3.35
N PRO A 144 -14.29 14.14 3.17
CA PRO A 144 -14.53 14.72 1.85
C PRO A 144 -13.36 14.56 0.88
N LEU A 145 -12.13 14.76 1.33
CA LEU A 145 -10.93 14.61 0.50
C LEU A 145 -10.73 13.15 0.07
N GLN A 146 -10.92 12.19 0.98
CA GLN A 146 -10.86 10.75 0.65
C GLN A 146 -11.89 10.38 -0.42
N ALA A 147 -13.13 10.85 -0.29
CA ALA A 147 -14.18 10.61 -1.28
C ALA A 147 -13.81 11.19 -2.65
N ALA A 148 -13.27 12.42 -2.69
CA ALA A 148 -12.82 13.06 -3.94
C ALA A 148 -11.69 12.28 -4.62
N VAL A 149 -10.70 11.81 -3.86
CA VAL A 149 -9.60 10.97 -4.36
C VAL A 149 -10.13 9.67 -4.95
N VAL A 150 -11.01 8.96 -4.24
CA VAL A 150 -11.60 7.71 -4.72
C VAL A 150 -12.40 7.92 -6.01
N GLN A 151 -13.25 8.94 -6.05
CA GLN A 151 -14.03 9.27 -7.24
C GLN A 151 -13.12 9.57 -8.44
N ARG A 152 -12.05 10.35 -8.23
CA ARG A 152 -11.09 10.66 -9.29
C ARG A 152 -10.36 9.42 -9.78
N LEU A 153 -9.91 8.55 -8.88
CA LEU A 153 -9.25 7.28 -9.23
C LEU A 153 -10.16 6.39 -10.07
N VAL A 154 -11.41 6.19 -9.65
CA VAL A 154 -12.40 5.39 -10.41
C VAL A 154 -12.60 5.96 -11.81
N LYS A 155 -12.73 7.28 -11.93
CA LYS A 155 -12.89 7.97 -13.21
C LYS A 155 -11.68 7.76 -14.13
N GLU A 156 -10.46 7.98 -13.62
CA GLU A 156 -9.24 7.85 -14.42
C GLU A 156 -8.97 6.41 -14.86
N VAL A 157 -9.14 5.43 -13.95
CA VAL A 157 -8.99 4.00 -14.28
C VAL A 157 -10.01 3.58 -15.33
N SER A 158 -11.27 3.99 -15.18
CA SER A 158 -12.32 3.69 -16.17
C SER A 158 -11.99 4.28 -17.55
N SER A 159 -11.48 5.51 -17.60
CA SER A 159 -11.02 6.17 -18.83
C SER A 159 -9.87 5.42 -19.51
N VAL A 160 -8.93 4.87 -18.75
CA VAL A 160 -7.85 4.03 -19.30
C VAL A 160 -8.39 2.74 -19.90
N LEU A 161 -9.36 2.09 -19.24
CA LEU A 161 -9.96 0.84 -19.73
C LEU A 161 -10.75 1.05 -21.03
N VAL A 162 -11.53 2.13 -21.11
CA VAL A 162 -12.27 2.50 -22.34
C VAL A 162 -11.29 2.72 -23.51
N ARG A 163 -10.23 3.52 -23.29
CA ARG A 163 -9.21 3.75 -24.32
C ARG A 163 -8.50 2.48 -24.80
N ARG A 164 -8.34 1.47 -23.95
CA ARG A 164 -7.74 0.17 -24.31
C ARG A 164 -8.69 -0.70 -25.13
N ALA A 165 -10.00 -0.58 -24.92
CA ALA A 165 -11.00 -1.31 -25.71
C ALA A 165 -11.13 -0.74 -27.14
N ASP A 166 -10.81 0.54 -27.33
CA ASP A 166 -10.90 1.24 -28.62
C ASP A 166 -9.62 1.13 -29.48
N LEU A 167 -8.57 0.45 -29.01
CA LEU A 167 -7.35 0.20 -29.78
C LEU A 167 -7.57 -0.98 -30.75
N PRO A 168 -7.42 -0.80 -32.09
CA PRO A 168 -7.50 -1.91 -33.02
C PRO A 168 -6.34 -2.90 -32.78
N PRO A 169 -6.54 -4.20 -33.09
CA PRO A 169 -5.49 -5.20 -32.92
C PRO A 169 -4.23 -4.81 -33.71
N PRO A 170 -3.03 -5.19 -33.25
CA PRO A 170 -1.79 -4.81 -33.90
C PRO A 170 -1.77 -5.32 -35.35
N SER A 171 -1.70 -4.39 -36.30
CA SER A 171 -1.52 -4.67 -37.72
C SER A 171 -0.08 -5.16 -37.97
N GLY A 172 0.14 -6.47 -37.86
CA GLY A 172 1.32 -7.18 -38.32
C GLY A 172 1.09 -7.83 -39.69
N PRO A 173 2.12 -8.00 -40.54
CA PRO A 173 1.97 -8.04 -41.99
C PRO A 173 1.43 -9.37 -42.52
N ILE A 174 0.55 -9.27 -43.51
CA ILE A 174 0.23 -10.34 -44.46
C ILE A 174 1.46 -10.49 -45.37
N GLY A 175 2.13 -11.64 -45.30
CA GLY A 175 3.31 -11.89 -46.12
C GLY A 175 3.89 -13.28 -45.95
N VAL A 176 3.05 -14.33 -46.07
CA VAL A 176 3.57 -15.64 -46.49
C VAL A 176 3.36 -15.70 -48.00
N LEU A 177 4.36 -15.25 -48.75
CA LEU A 177 4.52 -15.66 -50.13
C LEU A 177 5.06 -17.08 -50.10
N VAL A 178 4.18 -18.00 -50.50
CA VAL A 178 4.54 -19.34 -50.92
C VAL A 178 5.30 -19.19 -52.24
N ASP A 179 6.53 -19.70 -52.28
CA ASP A 179 7.13 -20.42 -53.41
C ASP A 179 8.27 -21.30 -52.88
#